data_AF-A0A4Q3TRU3-F1
#
_entry.id   AF-A0A4Q3TRU3-F1
#
_cell.length_a   1.000
_cell.length_b   1.000
_cell.length_c   1.000
_cell.angle_alpha   90.00
_cell.angle_beta   90.00
_cell.angle_gamma   90.00
#
_symmetry.space_group_name_H-M   'P 1'
#
loop_
_entity.id
_entity.type
_entity.pdbx_description
1 polymer ?
#
loop_
_entity_poly.entity_id
_entity_poly.type
_entity_poly.pdbx_seq_one_letter_code
_entity_poly.pdbx_strand_id
1 'polypeptide(L)'
;MVANRNALKAYAPQARKDFIQAMTNRAAQFGITKAGNTLGEERGELFIIGGKAFPRSVAEQRRRLIGRIEATSFDQTMEAVAYTWFNRFLAIRYMERHGYFDHGYRVLSHPLGETEPEILQQAQHLTLPGLDPDLVVDLKLRGDQDEALYRRILIAQCNDLHRAMPFLFERIDDETELLLPENLLQSDSIVRKLVNQIAESEWDEIEIIGWLYQFYISEKKDQVIGKVVKSEDLPAATQLFTPNWIVKYMVQNSLGAQWLATYPDSPLKAAMAYYIEPAEQTPEVRAQLDAITPRSLDPETITLIDPAVGSGHILVEAYDLFRAIYIQRGYTPQAAARAILTKNLYGLDIDDRAAQMAGFALLMKARAAACGV
;
A
#
# COMPACT_ATOMS: atom_id res chain seq x y z
N MET A 1 -8.66 17.63 -8.91
CA MET A 1 -9.94 17.03 -9.42
C MET A 1 -10.52 16.15 -8.32
N VAL A 2 -11.84 16.07 -8.17
CA VAL A 2 -12.44 15.14 -7.20
C VAL A 2 -12.37 13.74 -7.80
N ALA A 3 -11.68 12.81 -7.13
CA ALA A 3 -11.56 11.41 -7.54
C ALA A 3 -12.91 10.82 -8.00
N ASN A 4 -12.93 10.10 -9.12
CA ASN A 4 -14.09 9.37 -9.59
C ASN A 4 -14.34 8.13 -8.72
N ARG A 5 -14.91 8.39 -7.54
CA ARG A 5 -15.20 7.37 -6.53
C ARG A 5 -16.11 6.25 -7.04
N ASN A 6 -16.89 6.48 -8.09
CA ASN A 6 -17.77 5.45 -8.65
C ASN A 6 -16.99 4.32 -9.33
N ALA A 7 -15.93 4.66 -10.08
CA ALA A 7 -15.08 3.67 -10.73
C ALA A 7 -14.33 2.82 -9.68
N LEU A 8 -13.75 3.46 -8.65
CA LEU A 8 -13.06 2.77 -7.56
C LEU A 8 -14.00 1.87 -6.75
N LYS A 9 -15.23 2.35 -6.47
CA LYS A 9 -16.27 1.60 -5.75
C LYS A 9 -16.78 0.39 -6.53
N ALA A 10 -16.80 0.45 -7.85
CA ALA A 10 -17.14 -0.70 -8.70
C ALA A 10 -15.96 -1.69 -8.80
N TYR A 11 -14.75 -1.18 -8.97
CA TYR A 11 -13.56 -1.99 -9.18
C TYR A 11 -13.14 -2.79 -7.94
N ALA A 12 -12.96 -2.14 -6.79
CA ALA A 12 -12.26 -2.76 -5.67
C ALA A 12 -12.96 -4.00 -5.06
N PRO A 13 -14.30 -4.04 -4.88
CA PRO A 13 -14.98 -5.25 -4.43
C PRO A 13 -14.84 -6.43 -5.41
N GLN A 14 -14.90 -6.14 -6.72
CA GLN A 14 -14.70 -7.15 -7.75
C GLN A 14 -13.24 -7.62 -7.77
N ALA A 15 -12.28 -6.70 -7.64
CA ALA A 15 -10.87 -7.03 -7.53
C ALA A 15 -10.61 -7.97 -6.35
N ARG A 16 -11.22 -7.75 -5.18
CA ARG A 16 -11.12 -8.70 -4.04
C ARG A 16 -11.50 -10.12 -4.44
N LYS A 17 -12.66 -10.30 -5.09
CA LYS A 17 -13.13 -11.63 -5.54
C LYS A 17 -12.18 -12.23 -6.58
N ASP A 18 -11.77 -11.44 -7.57
CA ASP A 18 -10.88 -11.88 -8.64
C ASP A 18 -9.52 -12.32 -8.11
N PHE A 19 -8.93 -11.56 -7.17
CA PHE A 19 -7.67 -11.91 -6.52
C PHE A 19 -7.81 -13.18 -5.68
N ILE A 20 -8.85 -13.32 -4.85
CA ILE A 20 -9.09 -14.54 -4.07
C ILE A 20 -9.22 -15.76 -4.99
N GLN A 21 -9.97 -15.63 -6.09
CA GLN A 21 -10.11 -16.70 -7.07
C GLN A 21 -8.77 -17.02 -7.75
N ALA A 22 -7.98 -16.02 -8.10
CA ALA A 22 -6.66 -16.20 -8.71
C ALA A 22 -5.70 -16.93 -7.77
N MET A 23 -5.63 -16.55 -6.48
CA MET A 23 -4.83 -17.25 -5.48
C MET A 23 -5.31 -18.68 -5.26
N THR A 24 -6.63 -18.89 -5.23
CA THR A 24 -7.25 -20.22 -5.10
C THR A 24 -6.87 -21.14 -6.27
N ASN A 25 -6.97 -20.61 -7.49
CA ASN A 25 -6.58 -21.34 -8.71
C ASN A 25 -5.09 -21.67 -8.69
N ARG A 26 -4.25 -20.73 -8.23
CA ARG A 26 -2.81 -20.93 -8.12
C ARG A 26 -2.46 -21.98 -7.08
N ALA A 27 -3.08 -21.95 -5.89
CA ALA A 27 -2.90 -22.98 -4.86
C ALA A 27 -3.26 -24.38 -5.36
N ALA A 28 -4.34 -24.50 -6.15
CA ALA A 28 -4.76 -25.77 -6.74
C ALA A 28 -3.71 -26.38 -7.69
N GLN A 29 -2.92 -25.55 -8.39
CA GLN A 29 -1.81 -26.03 -9.23
C GLN A 29 -0.70 -26.70 -8.40
N PHE A 30 -0.55 -26.32 -7.14
CA PHE A 30 0.34 -26.96 -6.15
C PHE A 30 -0.37 -28.04 -5.33
N GLY A 31 -1.51 -28.52 -5.81
CA GLY A 31 -2.30 -29.56 -5.15
C GLY A 31 -2.78 -29.14 -3.77
N ILE A 32 -3.06 -27.86 -3.53
CA ILE A 32 -3.64 -27.34 -2.30
C ILE A 32 -5.05 -26.84 -2.62
N THR A 33 -6.05 -27.41 -1.96
CA THR A 33 -7.46 -27.05 -2.15
C THR A 33 -8.16 -26.94 -0.80
N LYS A 34 -9.39 -26.43 -0.79
CA LYS A 34 -10.23 -26.42 0.41
C LYS A 34 -10.51 -27.82 0.97
N ALA A 35 -10.51 -28.85 0.12
CA ALA A 35 -10.76 -30.24 0.53
C ALA A 35 -9.52 -30.91 1.14
N GLY A 36 -8.34 -30.28 1.04
CA GLY A 36 -7.08 -30.84 1.50
C GLY A 36 -5.96 -30.63 0.49
N ASN A 37 -4.84 -31.29 0.73
CA ASN A 37 -3.64 -31.17 -0.09
C ASN A 37 -3.11 -32.53 -0.56
N THR A 38 -2.58 -32.57 -1.78
CA THR A 38 -1.93 -33.75 -2.37
C THR A 38 -0.53 -33.93 -1.79
N LEU A 39 -0.08 -35.16 -1.58
CA LEU A 39 1.30 -35.40 -1.17
C LEU A 39 2.28 -34.96 -2.28
N GLY A 40 3.42 -34.40 -1.85
CA GLY A 40 4.52 -34.06 -2.74
C GLY A 40 5.73 -34.94 -2.45
N GLU A 41 6.50 -35.27 -3.49
CA GLU A 41 7.69 -36.11 -3.41
C GLU A 41 8.92 -35.38 -3.92
N GLU A 42 10.00 -35.36 -3.15
CA GLU A 42 11.30 -34.85 -3.61
C GLU A 42 12.04 -35.93 -4.42
N ARG A 43 12.47 -35.59 -5.64
CA ARG A 43 13.24 -36.45 -6.54
C ARG A 43 14.41 -35.64 -7.14
N GLY A 44 15.56 -35.69 -6.47
CA GLY A 44 16.74 -34.89 -6.87
C GLY A 44 16.45 -33.39 -6.74
N GLU A 45 16.61 -32.64 -7.84
CA GLU A 45 16.35 -31.19 -7.92
C GLU A 45 14.87 -30.84 -8.18
N LEU A 46 14.00 -31.85 -8.27
CA LEU A 46 12.59 -31.68 -8.55
C LEU A 46 11.71 -32.03 -7.34
N PHE A 47 10.61 -31.31 -7.22
CA PHE A 47 9.51 -31.60 -6.32
C PHE A 47 8.26 -31.96 -7.14
N ILE A 48 7.74 -33.17 -6.96
CA ILE A 48 6.64 -33.72 -7.76
C ILE A 48 5.34 -33.63 -6.97
N ILE A 49 4.30 -33.02 -7.55
CA ILE A 49 2.96 -32.94 -6.96
C ILE A 49 1.95 -33.44 -8.00
N GLY A 50 1.22 -34.52 -7.68
CA GLY A 50 0.19 -35.06 -8.59
C GLY A 50 0.69 -35.32 -10.00
N GLY A 51 1.96 -35.77 -10.15
CA GLY A 51 2.60 -36.03 -11.44
C GLY A 51 3.21 -34.82 -12.15
N LYS A 52 3.06 -33.59 -11.62
CA LYS A 52 3.72 -32.38 -12.15
C LYS A 52 5.02 -32.11 -11.43
N ALA A 53 6.05 -31.73 -12.18
CA ALA A 53 7.37 -31.40 -11.63
C ALA A 53 7.53 -29.89 -11.41
N PHE A 54 8.07 -29.53 -10.26
CA PHE A 54 8.42 -28.17 -9.86
C PHE A 54 9.88 -28.12 -9.38
N PRO A 55 10.52 -26.93 -9.35
CA PRO A 55 11.81 -26.77 -8.68
C PRO A 55 11.74 -27.19 -7.21
N ARG A 56 12.82 -27.75 -6.67
CA ARG A 56 12.88 -28.19 -5.26
C ARG A 56 12.53 -27.09 -4.25
N SER A 57 12.82 -25.81 -4.56
CA SER A 57 12.48 -24.67 -3.71
C SER A 57 10.98 -24.57 -3.40
N VAL A 58 10.12 -25.06 -4.29
CA VAL A 58 8.66 -25.08 -4.10
C VAL A 58 8.25 -25.94 -2.90
N ALA A 59 9.03 -26.96 -2.53
CA ALA A 59 8.69 -27.85 -1.42
C ALA A 59 8.55 -27.09 -0.09
N GLU A 60 9.49 -26.17 0.19
CA GLU A 60 9.51 -25.38 1.42
C GLU A 60 8.42 -24.30 1.42
N GLN A 61 8.29 -23.55 0.32
CA GLN A 61 7.21 -22.55 0.16
C GLN A 61 5.83 -23.19 0.36
N ARG A 62 5.61 -24.36 -0.24
CA ARG A 62 4.37 -25.11 -0.11
C ARG A 62 4.12 -25.59 1.32
N ARG A 63 5.16 -26.06 2.01
CA ARG A 63 5.07 -26.51 3.41
C ARG A 63 4.63 -25.35 4.32
N ARG A 64 5.21 -24.17 4.15
CA ARG A 64 4.83 -22.95 4.89
C ARG A 64 3.39 -22.54 4.60
N LEU A 65 2.98 -22.54 3.33
CA LEU A 65 1.60 -22.25 2.94
C LEU A 65 0.60 -23.22 3.60
N ILE A 66 0.90 -24.52 3.62
CA ILE A 66 0.05 -25.52 4.30
C ILE A 66 0.00 -25.26 5.80
N GLY A 67 1.14 -25.00 6.44
CA GLY A 67 1.18 -24.69 7.88
C GLY A 67 0.35 -23.43 8.23
N ARG A 68 0.38 -22.41 7.37
CA ARG A 68 -0.46 -21.20 7.52
C ARG A 68 -1.95 -21.51 7.39
N ILE A 69 -2.33 -22.39 6.45
CA ILE A 69 -3.71 -22.86 6.27
C ILE A 69 -4.18 -23.66 7.49
N GLU A 70 -3.33 -24.52 8.06
CA GLU A 70 -3.61 -25.30 9.27
C GLU A 70 -3.75 -24.43 10.52
N ALA A 71 -2.96 -23.36 10.63
CA ALA A 71 -3.03 -22.40 11.74
C ALA A 71 -4.26 -21.47 11.67
N THR A 72 -4.84 -21.30 10.48
CA THR A 72 -5.95 -20.39 10.23
C THR A 72 -7.09 -21.14 9.53
N SER A 73 -7.27 -20.92 8.23
CA SER A 73 -8.08 -21.75 7.33
C SER A 73 -7.69 -21.49 5.89
N PHE A 74 -8.17 -22.32 4.97
CA PHE A 74 -7.97 -22.12 3.53
C PHE A 74 -8.51 -20.77 3.08
N ASP A 75 -9.76 -20.45 3.44
CA ASP A 75 -10.42 -19.21 3.00
C ASP A 75 -9.68 -17.96 3.55
N GLN A 76 -9.30 -17.98 4.83
CA GLN A 76 -8.56 -16.87 5.45
C GLN A 76 -7.18 -16.69 4.83
N THR A 77 -6.47 -17.78 4.54
CA THR A 77 -5.16 -17.71 3.90
C THR A 77 -5.27 -17.14 2.50
N MET A 78 -6.22 -17.62 1.67
CA MET A 78 -6.41 -17.09 0.32
C MET A 78 -6.79 -15.62 0.34
N GLU A 79 -7.63 -15.20 1.29
CA GLU A 79 -7.99 -13.80 1.48
C GLU A 79 -6.80 -12.93 1.91
N ALA A 80 -5.98 -13.40 2.85
CA ALA A 80 -4.79 -12.67 3.29
C ALA A 80 -3.76 -12.50 2.17
N VAL A 81 -3.47 -13.55 1.41
CA VAL A 81 -2.51 -13.49 0.30
C VAL A 81 -3.06 -12.66 -0.88
N ALA A 82 -4.36 -12.76 -1.16
CA ALA A 82 -5.03 -11.93 -2.16
C ALA A 82 -4.90 -10.43 -1.82
N TYR A 83 -5.10 -10.07 -0.55
CA TYR A 83 -4.93 -8.69 -0.08
C TYR A 83 -3.48 -8.24 -0.24
N THR A 84 -2.52 -9.09 0.14
CA THR A 84 -1.09 -8.78 0.04
C THR A 84 -0.69 -8.44 -1.40
N TRP A 85 -1.07 -9.28 -2.36
CA TRP A 85 -0.81 -9.02 -3.78
C TRP A 85 -1.56 -7.81 -4.33
N PHE A 86 -2.79 -7.59 -3.88
CA PHE A 86 -3.55 -6.40 -4.25
C PHE A 86 -2.79 -5.14 -3.82
N ASN A 87 -2.38 -5.04 -2.56
CA ASN A 87 -1.63 -3.90 -2.03
C ASN A 87 -0.30 -3.68 -2.75
N ARG A 88 0.45 -4.75 -3.04
CA ARG A 88 1.71 -4.67 -3.81
C ARG A 88 1.47 -4.09 -5.21
N PHE A 89 0.44 -4.55 -5.92
CA PHE A 89 0.12 -3.99 -7.24
C PHE A 89 -0.39 -2.55 -7.17
N LEU A 90 -1.15 -2.16 -6.14
CA LEU A 90 -1.52 -0.76 -5.93
C LEU A 90 -0.29 0.12 -5.73
N ALA A 91 0.65 -0.32 -4.89
CA ALA A 91 1.89 0.41 -4.63
C ALA A 91 2.75 0.53 -5.90
N ILE A 92 2.93 -0.57 -6.63
CA ILE A 92 3.66 -0.57 -7.90
C ILE A 92 2.99 0.35 -8.91
N ARG A 93 1.65 0.28 -9.04
CA ARG A 93 0.87 1.12 -9.96
C ARG A 93 1.02 2.60 -9.63
N TYR A 94 0.95 2.97 -8.35
CA TYR A 94 1.20 4.35 -7.93
C TYR A 94 2.64 4.76 -8.27
N MET A 95 3.63 3.96 -7.91
CA MET A 95 5.04 4.28 -8.15
C MET A 95 5.41 4.43 -9.63
N GLU A 96 4.90 3.59 -10.53
CA GLU A 96 5.17 3.74 -11.98
C GLU A 96 4.56 5.01 -12.55
N ARG A 97 3.40 5.42 -12.05
CA ARG A 97 2.69 6.62 -12.50
C ARG A 97 3.45 7.89 -12.15
N HIS A 98 4.22 7.84 -11.08
CA HIS A 98 5.05 8.94 -10.59
C HIS A 98 6.54 8.78 -10.96
N GLY A 99 6.91 7.77 -11.75
CA GLY A 99 8.30 7.55 -12.18
C GLY A 99 9.27 7.25 -11.03
N TYR A 100 8.81 6.51 -10.01
CA TYR A 100 9.58 6.26 -8.79
C TYR A 100 10.51 5.04 -8.85
N PHE A 101 10.59 4.36 -9.98
CA PHE A 101 11.50 3.24 -10.19
C PHE A 101 12.82 3.71 -10.81
N ASP A 102 13.95 3.27 -10.25
CA ASP A 102 15.28 3.68 -10.70
C ASP A 102 15.59 3.23 -12.15
N HIS A 103 15.00 2.12 -12.59
CA HIS A 103 15.14 1.63 -13.96
C HIS A 103 14.30 2.42 -14.98
N GLY A 104 13.40 3.31 -14.54
CA GLY A 104 12.68 4.25 -15.42
C GLY A 104 11.53 3.66 -16.27
N TYR A 105 11.19 2.39 -16.11
CA TYR A 105 10.13 1.72 -16.89
C TYR A 105 8.84 1.54 -16.08
N ARG A 106 7.69 1.53 -16.75
CA ARG A 106 6.42 1.12 -16.12
C ARG A 106 6.37 -0.40 -15.95
N VAL A 107 6.03 -0.82 -14.74
CA VAL A 107 6.08 -2.23 -14.32
C VAL A 107 4.83 -2.99 -14.77
N LEU A 108 3.64 -2.38 -14.65
CA LEU A 108 2.34 -2.98 -14.90
C LEU A 108 1.71 -2.50 -16.22
N SER A 109 2.13 -1.33 -16.70
CA SER A 109 1.55 -0.67 -17.87
C SER A 109 2.62 -0.24 -18.87
N HIS A 110 2.20 0.46 -19.92
CA HIS A 110 3.08 1.03 -20.94
C HIS A 110 2.75 2.51 -21.14
N PRO A 111 3.72 3.42 -21.29
CA PRO A 111 3.46 4.85 -21.47
C PRO A 111 2.72 5.16 -22.78
N LEU A 112 2.89 4.33 -23.81
CA LEU A 112 2.18 4.44 -25.09
C LEU A 112 0.82 3.70 -25.11
N GLY A 113 0.37 3.15 -23.98
CA GLY A 113 -0.90 2.42 -23.90
C GLY A 113 -0.89 1.03 -24.55
N GLU A 114 0.30 0.45 -24.76
CA GLU A 114 0.45 -0.90 -25.30
C GLU A 114 -0.05 -1.97 -24.33
N THR A 115 -0.39 -3.12 -24.91
CA THR A 115 -0.83 -4.28 -24.12
C THR A 115 0.34 -5.01 -23.46
N GLU A 116 1.57 -4.89 -23.93
CA GLU A 116 2.74 -5.40 -23.21
C GLU A 116 3.19 -4.36 -22.17
N PRO A 117 3.50 -4.73 -20.90
CA PRO A 117 4.11 -3.79 -19.95
C PRO A 117 5.49 -3.35 -20.45
N GLU A 118 5.84 -2.07 -20.23
CA GLU A 118 7.13 -1.52 -20.66
C GLU A 118 8.32 -2.28 -20.05
N ILE A 119 8.23 -2.67 -18.78
CA ILE A 119 9.29 -3.42 -18.10
C ILE A 119 9.59 -4.78 -18.78
N LEU A 120 8.58 -5.41 -19.40
CA LEU A 120 8.75 -6.68 -20.09
C LEU A 120 9.39 -6.47 -21.47
N GLN A 121 8.98 -5.41 -22.18
CA GLN A 121 9.60 -5.01 -23.45
C GLN A 121 11.08 -4.68 -23.24
N GLN A 122 11.41 -4.04 -22.12
CA GLN A 122 12.76 -3.58 -21.79
C GLN A 122 13.53 -4.56 -20.90
N ALA A 123 13.08 -5.82 -20.79
CA ALA A 123 13.60 -6.80 -19.82
C ALA A 123 15.13 -6.99 -19.85
N GLN A 124 15.73 -6.96 -21.04
CA GLN A 124 17.18 -7.12 -21.25
C GLN A 124 18.04 -5.99 -20.66
N HIS A 125 17.43 -4.85 -20.32
CA HIS A 125 18.11 -3.70 -19.73
C HIS A 125 17.93 -3.63 -18.20
N LEU A 126 17.18 -4.56 -17.62
CA LEU A 126 16.90 -4.56 -16.18
C LEU A 126 18.09 -5.06 -15.38
N THR A 127 18.36 -4.36 -14.28
CA THR A 127 19.26 -4.82 -13.23
C THR A 127 18.47 -4.88 -11.92
N LEU A 128 17.79 -6.01 -11.70
CA LEU A 128 16.97 -6.25 -10.50
C LEU A 128 17.53 -7.41 -9.68
N PRO A 129 17.40 -7.40 -8.33
CA PRO A 129 17.86 -8.50 -7.49
C PRO A 129 17.23 -9.84 -7.87
N GLY A 130 18.06 -10.86 -8.09
CA GLY A 130 17.62 -12.21 -8.43
C GLY A 130 17.16 -12.41 -9.89
N LEU A 131 17.26 -11.39 -10.74
CA LEU A 131 17.01 -11.49 -12.18
C LEU A 131 18.33 -11.77 -12.91
N ASP A 132 18.51 -12.99 -13.39
CA ASP A 132 19.69 -13.40 -14.17
C ASP A 132 19.59 -12.87 -15.62
N PRO A 133 20.51 -11.99 -16.07
CA PRO A 133 20.49 -11.44 -17.43
C PRO A 133 20.55 -12.50 -18.53
N ASP A 134 21.33 -13.58 -18.34
CA ASP A 134 21.47 -14.63 -19.34
C ASP A 134 20.16 -15.42 -19.50
N LEU A 135 19.49 -15.67 -18.37
CA LEU A 135 18.17 -16.28 -18.37
C LEU A 135 17.12 -15.38 -19.04
N VAL A 136 17.15 -14.06 -18.81
CA VAL A 136 16.25 -13.12 -19.47
C VAL A 136 16.39 -13.19 -20.99
N VAL A 137 17.64 -13.19 -21.48
CA VAL A 137 17.93 -13.31 -22.91
C VAL A 137 17.44 -14.65 -23.46
N ASP A 138 17.71 -15.77 -22.79
CA ASP A 138 17.23 -17.10 -23.21
C ASP A 138 15.69 -17.16 -23.27
N LEU A 139 14.99 -16.65 -22.25
CA LEU A 139 13.53 -16.64 -22.23
C LEU A 139 12.93 -15.76 -23.33
N LYS A 140 13.53 -14.59 -23.62
CA LYS A 140 13.09 -13.72 -24.73
C LYS A 140 13.33 -14.38 -26.10
N LEU A 141 14.44 -15.08 -26.30
CA LEU A 141 14.77 -15.75 -27.57
C LEU A 141 13.83 -16.93 -27.88
N ARG A 142 13.29 -17.60 -26.86
CA ARG A 142 12.30 -18.69 -27.04
C ARG A 142 10.96 -18.20 -27.57
N GLY A 143 10.61 -16.93 -27.34
CA GLY A 143 9.42 -16.28 -27.90
C GLY A 143 8.06 -16.72 -27.35
N ASP A 144 8.01 -17.74 -26.48
CA ASP A 144 6.79 -18.27 -25.86
C ASP A 144 6.79 -18.21 -24.31
N GLN A 145 7.80 -17.55 -23.72
CA GLN A 145 8.02 -17.49 -22.27
C GLN A 145 7.72 -16.13 -21.62
N ASP A 146 7.06 -15.20 -22.32
CA ASP A 146 6.82 -13.85 -21.81
C ASP A 146 6.06 -13.81 -20.48
N GLU A 147 5.07 -14.69 -20.29
CA GLU A 147 4.34 -14.80 -19.02
C GLU A 147 5.26 -15.27 -17.86
N ALA A 148 6.11 -16.26 -18.12
CA ALA A 148 7.06 -16.75 -17.13
C ALA A 148 8.12 -15.69 -16.79
N LEU A 149 8.62 -14.98 -17.81
CA LEU A 149 9.57 -13.88 -17.65
C LEU A 149 8.94 -12.72 -16.87
N TYR A 150 7.73 -12.30 -17.21
CA TYR A 150 7.04 -11.20 -16.54
C TYR A 150 6.83 -11.49 -15.05
N ARG A 151 6.42 -12.71 -14.70
CA ARG A 151 6.28 -13.12 -13.29
C ARG A 151 7.61 -13.08 -12.53
N ARG A 152 8.72 -13.49 -13.16
CA ARG A 152 10.07 -13.37 -12.56
C ARG A 152 10.46 -11.91 -12.35
N ILE A 153 10.19 -11.04 -13.32
CA ILE A 153 10.43 -9.59 -13.20
C ILE A 153 9.61 -8.99 -12.06
N LEU A 154 8.32 -9.35 -11.91
CA LEU A 154 7.49 -8.86 -10.80
C LEU A 154 8.02 -9.26 -9.43
N ILE A 155 8.48 -10.51 -9.28
CA ILE A 155 9.13 -10.97 -8.04
C ILE A 155 10.42 -10.18 -7.79
N ALA A 156 11.29 -10.05 -8.80
CA ALA A 156 12.53 -9.28 -8.69
C ALA A 156 12.27 -7.80 -8.33
N GLN A 157 11.22 -7.20 -8.89
CA GLN A 157 10.79 -5.84 -8.56
C GLN A 157 10.29 -5.72 -7.12
N CYS A 158 9.51 -6.69 -6.62
CA CYS A 158 9.09 -6.72 -5.23
C CYS A 158 10.30 -6.87 -4.28
N ASN A 159 11.28 -7.68 -4.66
CA ASN A 159 12.52 -7.87 -3.90
C ASN A 159 13.39 -6.61 -3.84
N ASP A 160 13.43 -5.82 -4.91
CA ASP A 160 14.09 -4.51 -4.88
C ASP A 160 13.37 -3.55 -3.92
N LEU A 161 12.04 -3.48 -4.01
CA LEU A 161 11.22 -2.61 -3.15
C LEU A 161 11.25 -3.01 -1.68
N HIS A 162 11.45 -4.29 -1.36
CA HIS A 162 11.63 -4.79 0.01
C HIS A 162 12.75 -4.02 0.75
N ARG A 163 13.80 -3.59 0.06
CA ARG A 163 14.92 -2.86 0.69
C ARG A 163 14.49 -1.53 1.31
N ALA A 164 13.53 -0.85 0.68
CA ALA A 164 13.02 0.44 1.14
C ALA A 164 11.72 0.31 1.94
N MET A 165 10.90 -0.70 1.63
CA MET A 165 9.56 -0.89 2.19
C MET A 165 9.33 -2.34 2.63
N PRO A 166 10.14 -2.85 3.58
CA PRO A 166 10.06 -4.24 4.02
C PRO A 166 8.75 -4.58 4.74
N PHE A 167 8.00 -3.56 5.17
CA PHE A 167 6.69 -3.73 5.78
C PHE A 167 5.60 -4.11 4.76
N LEU A 168 5.75 -3.77 3.47
CA LEU A 168 4.74 -3.98 2.42
C LEU A 168 5.16 -5.06 1.41
N PHE A 169 6.44 -5.10 1.06
CA PHE A 169 7.02 -6.13 0.20
C PHE A 169 7.77 -7.10 1.11
N GLU A 170 7.35 -8.36 1.15
CA GLU A 170 8.00 -9.39 1.99
C GLU A 170 9.35 -9.81 1.39
N ARG A 171 10.10 -10.63 2.13
CA ARG A 171 11.43 -11.12 1.72
C ARG A 171 11.31 -12.19 0.63
N ILE A 172 12.40 -12.35 -0.12
CA ILE A 172 12.67 -13.43 -1.08
C ILE A 172 12.27 -14.80 -0.52
N ASP A 173 11.62 -15.63 -1.34
CA ASP A 173 11.18 -17.00 -1.05
C ASP A 173 10.01 -17.14 -0.04
N ASP A 174 9.22 -16.08 0.12
CA ASP A 174 8.00 -16.11 0.92
C ASP A 174 6.89 -16.97 0.28
N GLU A 175 6.03 -17.61 1.08
CA GLU A 175 4.95 -18.46 0.54
C GLU A 175 3.91 -17.70 -0.29
N THR A 176 3.81 -16.37 -0.13
CA THR A 176 2.94 -15.53 -0.95
C THR A 176 3.41 -15.46 -2.40
N GLU A 177 4.71 -15.60 -2.68
CA GLU A 177 5.25 -15.65 -4.05
C GLU A 177 4.76 -16.86 -4.83
N LEU A 178 4.58 -18.00 -4.13
CA LEU A 178 4.03 -19.22 -4.72
C LEU A 178 2.64 -18.96 -5.33
N LEU A 179 1.87 -18.08 -4.68
CA LEU A 179 0.52 -17.71 -5.06
C LEU A 179 0.44 -16.55 -6.05
N LEU A 180 1.55 -15.94 -6.49
CA LEU A 180 1.54 -14.98 -7.61
C LEU A 180 0.83 -15.59 -8.82
N PRO A 181 -0.31 -15.01 -9.26
CA PRO A 181 -1.11 -15.62 -10.32
C PRO A 181 -0.37 -15.76 -11.65
N GLU A 182 -0.88 -16.66 -12.47
CA GLU A 182 -0.49 -16.78 -13.88
C GLU A 182 -1.43 -15.97 -14.77
N ASN A 183 -1.10 -15.90 -16.05
CA ASN A 183 -1.87 -15.22 -17.09
C ASN A 183 -2.02 -13.71 -16.84
N LEU A 184 -1.01 -13.08 -16.24
CA LEU A 184 -1.00 -11.65 -15.93
C LEU A 184 -0.96 -10.78 -17.20
N LEU A 185 -0.48 -11.31 -18.32
CA LEU A 185 -0.45 -10.62 -19.61
C LEU A 185 -1.78 -10.68 -20.38
N GLN A 186 -2.71 -11.57 -20.00
CA GLN A 186 -4.02 -11.68 -20.66
C GLN A 186 -4.88 -10.43 -20.45
N SER A 187 -5.73 -10.10 -21.42
CA SER A 187 -6.51 -8.85 -21.44
C SER A 187 -7.51 -8.71 -20.29
N ASP A 188 -7.97 -9.83 -19.72
CA ASP A 188 -8.89 -9.89 -18.57
C ASP A 188 -8.18 -10.21 -17.24
N SER A 189 -6.84 -10.19 -17.21
CA SER A 189 -6.06 -10.44 -16.01
C SER A 189 -6.33 -9.41 -14.91
N ILE A 190 -6.04 -9.79 -13.67
CA ILE A 190 -6.16 -8.90 -12.50
C ILE A 190 -5.32 -7.60 -12.66
N VAL A 191 -4.15 -7.70 -13.30
CA VAL A 191 -3.27 -6.55 -13.57
C VAL A 191 -3.86 -5.68 -14.68
N ARG A 192 -4.37 -6.26 -15.76
CA ARG A 192 -5.00 -5.49 -16.84
C ARG A 192 -6.27 -4.77 -16.39
N LYS A 193 -7.09 -5.42 -15.56
CA LYS A 193 -8.25 -4.79 -14.94
C LYS A 193 -7.85 -3.59 -14.08
N LEU A 194 -6.79 -3.69 -13.28
CA LEU A 194 -6.25 -2.57 -12.48
C LEU A 194 -5.83 -1.39 -13.38
N VAL A 195 -5.07 -1.67 -14.43
CA VAL A 195 -4.51 -0.64 -15.32
C VAL A 195 -5.60 0.03 -16.17
N ASN A 196 -6.59 -0.74 -16.67
CA ASN A 196 -7.55 -0.26 -17.66
C ASN A 196 -8.87 0.25 -17.06
N GLN A 197 -9.31 -0.24 -15.90
CA GLN A 197 -10.60 0.17 -15.31
C GLN A 197 -10.49 1.41 -14.42
N ILE A 198 -9.29 1.79 -14.02
CA ILE A 198 -9.01 2.99 -13.23
C ILE A 198 -8.26 3.98 -14.10
N ALA A 199 -8.85 5.14 -14.34
CA ALA A 199 -8.21 6.20 -15.11
C ALA A 199 -6.87 6.63 -14.50
N GLU A 200 -5.89 6.93 -15.35
CA GLU A 200 -4.54 7.29 -14.88
C GLU A 200 -4.54 8.49 -13.94
N SER A 201 -5.43 9.48 -14.15
CA SER A 201 -5.55 10.68 -13.31
C SER A 201 -6.01 10.40 -11.88
N GLU A 202 -6.64 9.25 -11.62
CA GLU A 202 -7.00 8.87 -10.25
C GLU A 202 -5.75 8.58 -9.42
N TRP A 203 -4.63 8.23 -10.07
CA TRP A 203 -3.36 7.89 -9.41
C TRP A 203 -2.48 9.12 -9.11
N ASP A 204 -2.90 10.32 -9.51
CA ASP A 204 -2.14 11.54 -9.27
C ASP A 204 -2.05 11.86 -7.77
N GLU A 205 -3.11 11.53 -7.02
CA GLU A 205 -3.22 11.79 -5.58
C GLU A 205 -3.09 10.49 -4.77
N ILE A 206 -2.34 10.51 -3.67
CA ILE A 206 -2.07 9.32 -2.85
C ILE A 206 -3.33 8.74 -2.18
N GLU A 207 -4.35 9.58 -2.01
CA GLU A 207 -5.64 9.24 -1.42
C GLU A 207 -6.35 8.10 -2.16
N ILE A 208 -6.04 7.85 -3.44
CA ILE A 208 -6.57 6.69 -4.18
C ILE A 208 -6.33 5.37 -3.44
N ILE A 209 -5.16 5.23 -2.81
CA ILE A 209 -4.79 4.06 -2.02
C ILE A 209 -5.79 3.85 -0.88
N GLY A 210 -6.13 4.95 -0.21
CA GLY A 210 -7.11 4.97 0.86
C GLY A 210 -8.51 4.56 0.40
N TRP A 211 -8.96 5.07 -0.75
CA TRP A 211 -10.25 4.73 -1.34
C TRP A 211 -10.32 3.27 -1.79
N LEU A 212 -9.29 2.76 -2.44
CA LEU A 212 -9.23 1.37 -2.89
C LEU A 212 -9.24 0.41 -1.70
N TYR A 213 -8.48 0.69 -0.64
CA TYR A 213 -8.55 -0.03 0.63
C TYR A 213 -9.98 -0.05 1.22
N GLN A 214 -10.63 1.11 1.27
CA GLN A 214 -11.99 1.23 1.80
C GLN A 214 -12.99 0.38 1.00
N PHE A 215 -12.94 0.47 -0.33
CA PHE A 215 -13.90 -0.25 -1.18
C PHE A 215 -13.58 -1.74 -1.28
N TYR A 216 -12.32 -2.15 -1.12
CA TYR A 216 -11.91 -3.56 -1.22
C TYR A 216 -12.62 -4.45 -0.19
N ILE A 217 -12.80 -3.97 1.05
CA ILE A 217 -13.37 -4.76 2.15
C ILE A 217 -14.86 -4.46 2.41
N SER A 218 -15.49 -3.58 1.62
CA SER A 218 -16.84 -3.08 1.92
C SER A 218 -17.90 -4.19 1.94
N GLU A 219 -17.86 -5.14 1.00
CA GLU A 219 -18.82 -6.26 1.01
C GLU A 219 -18.61 -7.19 2.21
N LYS A 220 -17.36 -7.40 2.62
CA LYS A 220 -17.04 -8.23 3.80
C LYS A 220 -17.54 -7.55 5.06
N LYS A 221 -17.39 -6.23 5.17
CA LYS A 221 -18.00 -5.42 6.23
C LYS A 221 -19.51 -5.61 6.30
N ASP A 222 -20.22 -5.49 5.19
CA ASP A 222 -21.68 -5.65 5.14
C ASP A 222 -22.14 -7.06 5.59
N GLN A 223 -21.29 -8.08 5.41
CA GLN A 223 -21.58 -9.45 5.85
C GLN A 223 -21.46 -9.65 7.37
N VAL A 224 -20.59 -8.89 8.04
CA VAL A 224 -20.22 -9.12 9.46
C VAL A 224 -20.75 -8.04 10.41
N ILE A 225 -21.08 -6.85 9.89
CA ILE A 225 -21.60 -5.74 10.69
C ILE A 225 -22.93 -6.12 11.37
N GLY A 226 -23.09 -5.74 12.63
CA GLY A 226 -24.30 -6.00 13.42
C GLY A 226 -24.47 -7.46 13.89
N LYS A 227 -23.45 -8.32 13.72
CA LYS A 227 -23.41 -9.69 14.25
C LYS A 227 -22.42 -9.80 15.41
N VAL A 228 -22.43 -10.94 16.12
CA VAL A 228 -21.31 -11.29 17.02
C VAL A 228 -20.07 -11.47 16.15
N VAL A 229 -19.13 -10.54 16.25
CA VAL A 229 -17.95 -10.46 15.38
C VAL A 229 -16.84 -11.34 15.95
N LYS A 230 -16.32 -12.26 15.13
CA LYS A 230 -15.11 -13.03 15.46
C LYS A 230 -13.88 -12.14 15.38
N SER A 231 -12.80 -12.45 16.09
CA SER A 231 -11.56 -11.66 16.09
C SER A 231 -11.01 -11.39 14.68
N GLU A 232 -11.09 -12.37 13.78
CA GLU A 232 -10.69 -12.28 12.37
C GLU A 232 -11.52 -11.30 11.52
N ASP A 233 -12.80 -11.09 11.88
CA ASP A 233 -13.74 -10.24 11.15
C ASP A 233 -13.79 -8.82 11.73
N LEU A 234 -13.10 -8.58 12.86
CA LEU A 234 -13.10 -7.32 13.57
C LEU A 234 -12.65 -6.15 12.67
N PRO A 235 -11.54 -6.25 11.90
CA PRO A 235 -11.13 -5.17 10.99
C PRO A 235 -12.21 -4.76 9.99
N ALA A 236 -12.92 -5.73 9.42
CA ALA A 236 -13.99 -5.45 8.47
C ALA A 236 -15.21 -4.81 9.17
N ALA A 237 -15.60 -5.32 10.34
CA ALA A 237 -16.76 -4.84 11.07
C ALA A 237 -16.61 -3.41 11.60
N THR A 238 -15.41 -3.04 12.04
CA THR A 238 -15.13 -1.74 12.67
C THR A 238 -14.63 -0.68 11.70
N GLN A 239 -14.46 -1.01 10.41
CA GLN A 239 -13.95 -0.07 9.43
C GLN A 239 -14.93 1.10 9.22
N LEU A 240 -14.63 2.25 9.80
CA LEU A 240 -15.37 3.50 9.64
C LEU A 240 -14.45 4.53 9.00
N PHE A 241 -14.96 5.24 8.00
CA PHE A 241 -14.16 6.21 7.27
C PHE A 241 -14.44 7.63 7.75
N THR A 242 -13.38 8.41 7.94
CA THR A 242 -13.45 9.83 8.30
C THR A 242 -13.49 10.68 7.03
N PRO A 243 -14.62 11.34 6.68
CA PRO A 243 -14.67 12.24 5.54
C PRO A 243 -13.55 13.28 5.57
N ASN A 244 -13.02 13.65 4.40
CA ASN A 244 -11.86 14.54 4.29
C ASN A 244 -12.01 15.86 5.07
N TRP A 245 -13.21 16.46 5.08
CA TRP A 245 -13.44 17.68 5.86
C TRP A 245 -13.30 17.47 7.38
N ILE A 246 -13.69 16.29 7.90
CA ILE A 246 -13.50 15.95 9.32
C ILE A 246 -12.02 15.73 9.62
N VAL A 247 -11.30 15.06 8.71
CA VAL A 247 -9.84 14.89 8.84
C VAL A 247 -9.15 16.25 8.94
N LYS A 248 -9.44 17.15 8.00
CA LYS A 248 -8.92 18.53 8.00
C LYS A 248 -9.27 19.28 9.26
N TYR A 249 -10.54 19.21 9.67
CA TYR A 249 -11.01 19.81 10.90
C TYR A 249 -10.21 19.30 12.12
N MET A 250 -10.02 18.00 12.25
CA MET A 250 -9.27 17.41 13.37
C MET A 250 -7.81 17.87 13.38
N VAL A 251 -7.12 17.82 12.24
CA VAL A 251 -5.69 18.20 12.14
C VAL A 251 -5.50 19.70 12.38
N GLN A 252 -6.33 20.54 11.77
CA GLN A 252 -6.21 21.99 11.89
C GLN A 252 -6.54 22.48 13.31
N ASN A 253 -7.49 21.85 14.00
CA ASN A 253 -7.86 22.21 15.36
C ASN A 253 -7.09 21.44 16.46
N SER A 254 -6.10 20.63 16.08
CA SER A 254 -5.15 20.00 17.01
C SER A 254 -3.73 20.53 16.78
N LEU A 255 -3.04 20.03 15.76
CA LEU A 255 -1.70 20.47 15.37
C LEU A 255 -1.68 21.95 14.99
N GLY A 256 -2.63 22.39 14.16
CA GLY A 256 -2.73 23.78 13.73
C GLY A 256 -3.01 24.73 14.90
N ALA A 257 -3.96 24.37 15.77
CA ALA A 257 -4.28 25.13 16.97
C ALA A 257 -3.09 25.25 17.93
N GLN A 258 -2.34 24.16 18.17
CA GLN A 258 -1.14 24.19 18.99
C GLN A 258 -0.07 25.12 18.41
N TRP A 259 0.13 25.07 17.09
CA TRP A 259 1.08 25.95 16.40
C TRP A 259 0.65 27.42 16.49
N LEU A 260 -0.62 27.73 16.22
CA LEU A 260 -1.16 29.09 16.24
C LEU A 260 -1.28 29.67 17.65
N ALA A 261 -1.41 28.85 18.69
CA ALA A 261 -1.33 29.32 20.07
C ALA A 261 0.04 29.96 20.37
N THR A 262 1.12 29.41 19.82
CA THR A 262 2.48 29.94 19.99
C THR A 262 2.82 31.04 18.96
N TYR A 263 2.33 30.88 17.73
CA TYR A 263 2.62 31.77 16.60
C TYR A 263 1.33 32.29 15.96
N PRO A 264 0.58 33.19 16.64
CA PRO A 264 -0.75 33.63 16.20
C PRO A 264 -0.74 34.36 14.86
N ASP A 265 0.35 35.03 14.52
CA ASP A 265 0.54 35.75 13.25
C ASP A 265 1.08 34.86 12.12
N SER A 266 1.15 33.54 12.32
CA SER A 266 1.59 32.62 11.27
C SER A 266 0.68 32.72 10.03
N PRO A 267 1.25 32.84 8.81
CA PRO A 267 0.46 32.87 7.58
C PRO A 267 -0.29 31.56 7.32
N LEU A 268 0.07 30.47 8.02
CA LEU A 268 -0.56 29.16 7.86
C LEU A 268 -2.05 29.17 8.23
N LYS A 269 -2.47 30.09 9.10
CA LYS A 269 -3.89 30.27 9.46
C LYS A 269 -4.77 30.43 8.21
N ALA A 270 -4.30 31.16 7.20
CA ALA A 270 -5.05 31.39 5.96
C ALA A 270 -5.25 30.12 5.11
N ALA A 271 -4.41 29.10 5.29
CA ALA A 271 -4.50 27.82 4.61
C ALA A 271 -5.36 26.78 5.37
N MET A 272 -5.77 27.09 6.61
CA MET A 272 -6.54 26.19 7.47
C MET A 272 -8.05 26.49 7.41
N ALA A 273 -8.70 26.10 6.32
CA ALA A 273 -10.11 26.41 6.05
C ALA A 273 -11.14 25.92 7.09
N TYR A 274 -10.77 24.96 7.95
CA TYR A 274 -11.59 24.38 9.01
C TYR A 274 -11.10 24.72 10.42
N TYR A 275 -10.08 25.58 10.56
CA TYR A 275 -9.64 26.07 11.86
C TYR A 275 -10.71 26.95 12.51
N ILE A 276 -10.97 26.70 13.79
CA ILE A 276 -11.89 27.48 14.62
C ILE A 276 -11.07 28.45 15.46
N GLU A 277 -11.35 29.74 15.31
CA GLU A 277 -10.77 30.75 16.19
C GLU A 277 -11.31 30.60 17.63
N PRO A 278 -10.43 30.62 18.65
CA PRO A 278 -10.88 30.63 20.03
C PRO A 278 -11.81 31.80 20.30
N ALA A 279 -12.93 31.54 20.97
CA ALA A 279 -13.82 32.61 21.43
C ALA A 279 -13.10 33.52 22.44
N GLU A 280 -13.55 34.78 22.54
CA GLU A 280 -13.03 35.69 23.56
C GLU A 280 -13.15 35.08 24.97
N GLN A 281 -12.04 35.09 25.69
CA GLN A 281 -11.94 34.59 27.06
C GLN A 281 -11.80 35.73 28.06
N THR A 282 -12.21 35.49 29.31
CA THR A 282 -12.02 36.46 30.40
C THR A 282 -10.52 36.71 30.65
N PRO A 283 -10.12 37.85 31.23
CA PRO A 283 -8.73 38.14 31.54
C PRO A 283 -8.03 37.04 32.36
N GLU A 284 -8.75 36.41 33.29
CA GLU A 284 -8.23 35.36 34.16
C GLU A 284 -7.89 34.09 33.38
N VAL A 285 -8.76 33.67 32.46
CA VAL A 285 -8.53 32.50 31.59
C VAL A 285 -7.39 32.78 30.62
N ARG A 286 -7.33 33.99 30.07
CA ARG A 286 -6.22 34.39 29.17
C ARG A 286 -4.87 34.36 29.88
N ALA A 287 -4.78 34.83 31.12
CA ALA A 287 -3.56 34.73 31.91
C ALA A 287 -3.12 33.27 32.16
N GLN A 288 -4.07 32.34 32.35
CA GLN A 288 -3.76 30.92 32.49
C GLN A 288 -3.26 30.31 31.16
N LEU A 289 -3.89 30.67 30.03
CA LEU A 289 -3.46 30.24 28.70
C LEU A 289 -2.06 30.75 28.36
N ASP A 290 -1.77 32.02 28.64
CA ASP A 290 -0.45 32.62 28.42
C ASP A 290 0.64 31.94 29.27
N ALA A 291 0.29 31.47 30.48
CA ALA A 291 1.23 30.79 31.36
C ALA A 291 1.60 29.37 30.90
N ILE A 292 0.69 28.66 30.22
CA ILE A 292 0.93 27.30 29.71
C ILE A 292 1.40 27.27 28.25
N THR A 293 1.22 28.36 27.50
CA THR A 293 1.63 28.46 26.10
C THR A 293 3.12 28.79 26.02
N PRO A 294 3.93 27.96 25.34
CA PRO A 294 5.36 28.21 25.22
C PRO A 294 5.62 29.46 24.37
N ARG A 295 6.69 30.21 24.69
CA ARG A 295 7.11 31.38 23.88
C ARG A 295 7.70 31.01 22.52
N SER A 296 8.18 29.78 22.40
CA SER A 296 8.66 29.21 21.15
C SER A 296 8.43 27.71 21.18
N LEU A 297 8.01 27.19 20.04
CA LEU A 297 7.75 25.78 19.82
C LEU A 297 8.65 25.28 18.69
N ASP A 298 9.41 24.23 18.98
CA ASP A 298 10.24 23.52 18.01
C ASP A 298 9.40 22.43 17.32
N PRO A 299 9.19 22.49 15.98
CA PRO A 299 8.39 21.49 15.29
C PRO A 299 8.92 20.07 15.45
N GLU A 300 10.22 19.87 15.69
CA GLU A 300 10.79 18.53 15.88
C GLU A 300 10.36 17.84 17.19
N THR A 301 9.83 18.61 18.15
CA THR A 301 9.39 18.10 19.46
C THR A 301 7.89 17.75 19.51
N ILE A 302 7.14 18.08 18.45
CA ILE A 302 5.69 17.86 18.41
C ILE A 302 5.42 16.45 17.86
N THR A 303 4.85 15.57 18.67
CA THR A 303 4.41 14.24 18.20
C THR A 303 2.89 14.22 17.95
N LEU A 304 2.46 13.59 16.86
CA LEU A 304 1.06 13.35 16.52
C LEU A 304 0.85 11.85 16.31
N ILE A 305 -0.12 11.28 17.00
CA ILE A 305 -0.49 9.87 16.89
C ILE A 305 -1.93 9.72 16.39
N ASP A 306 -2.12 8.83 15.42
CA ASP A 306 -3.42 8.24 15.10
C ASP A 306 -3.46 6.78 15.57
N PRO A 307 -4.12 6.47 16.71
CA PRO A 307 -4.10 5.14 17.30
C PRO A 307 -5.04 4.12 16.62
N ALA A 308 -5.73 4.52 15.56
CA ALA A 308 -6.55 3.66 14.70
C ALA A 308 -6.43 4.15 13.25
N VAL A 309 -5.19 4.11 12.74
CA VAL A 309 -4.75 4.88 11.56
C VAL A 309 -5.46 4.51 10.27
N GLY A 310 -6.01 3.30 10.16
CA GLY A 310 -6.54 2.75 8.93
C GLY A 310 -5.51 2.87 7.81
N SER A 311 -5.94 3.40 6.67
CA SER A 311 -5.06 3.69 5.52
C SER A 311 -4.31 5.03 5.61
N GLY A 312 -4.31 5.71 6.75
CA GLY A 312 -3.43 6.85 7.02
C GLY A 312 -3.96 8.24 6.72
N HIS A 313 -5.27 8.42 6.47
CA HIS A 313 -5.83 9.70 6.04
C HIS A 313 -5.51 10.87 6.98
N ILE A 314 -5.59 10.66 8.30
CA ILE A 314 -5.26 11.70 9.28
C ILE A 314 -3.76 12.02 9.27
N LEU A 315 -2.91 10.99 9.22
CA LEU A 315 -1.45 11.20 9.19
C LEU A 315 -0.99 11.85 7.89
N VAL A 316 -1.64 11.55 6.76
CA VAL A 316 -1.38 12.16 5.46
C VAL A 316 -1.73 13.66 5.47
N GLU A 317 -2.88 14.04 6.04
CA GLU A 317 -3.23 15.46 6.22
C GLU A 317 -2.30 16.15 7.24
N ALA A 318 -1.96 15.46 8.34
CA ALA A 318 -1.01 15.97 9.32
C ALA A 318 0.38 16.19 8.72
N TYR A 319 0.83 15.31 7.82
CA TYR A 319 2.08 15.46 7.09
C TYR A 319 2.12 16.77 6.31
N ASP A 320 1.04 17.09 5.58
CA ASP A 320 0.96 18.32 4.78
C ASP A 320 1.02 19.57 5.66
N LEU A 321 0.35 19.57 6.83
CA LEU A 321 0.43 20.68 7.77
C LEU A 321 1.80 20.77 8.45
N PHE A 322 2.38 19.66 8.90
CA PHE A 322 3.74 19.66 9.44
C PHE A 322 4.74 20.19 8.41
N ARG A 323 4.65 19.76 7.15
CA ARG A 323 5.51 20.27 6.07
C ARG A 323 5.42 21.78 5.98
N ALA A 324 4.21 22.35 5.98
CA ALA A 324 4.04 23.80 5.94
C ALA A 324 4.69 24.50 7.15
N ILE A 325 4.57 23.92 8.35
CA ILE A 325 5.24 24.38 9.57
C ILE A 325 6.77 24.35 9.41
N TYR A 326 7.35 23.24 8.97
CA TYR A 326 8.80 23.09 8.79
C TYR A 326 9.35 24.07 7.74
N ILE A 327 8.65 24.27 6.63
CA ILE A 327 9.04 25.25 5.60
C ILE A 327 8.99 26.67 6.17
N GLN A 328 7.96 27.04 6.95
CA GLN A 328 7.91 28.35 7.64
C GLN A 328 9.11 28.53 8.58
N ARG A 329 9.63 27.44 9.16
CA ARG A 329 10.81 27.44 10.04
C ARG A 329 12.15 27.38 9.30
N GLY A 330 12.15 27.42 7.96
CA GLY A 330 13.35 27.50 7.14
C GLY A 330 14.00 26.15 6.81
N TYR A 331 13.31 25.03 7.06
CA TYR A 331 13.81 23.71 6.64
C TYR A 331 13.69 23.56 5.12
N THR A 332 14.61 22.82 4.52
CA THR A 332 14.46 22.38 3.13
C THR A 332 13.35 21.32 3.05
N PRO A 333 12.67 21.15 1.89
CA PRO A 333 11.63 20.12 1.75
C PRO A 333 12.12 18.70 2.10
N GLN A 334 13.37 18.37 1.73
CA GLN A 334 13.98 17.08 2.05
C GLN A 334 14.25 16.91 3.56
N ALA A 335 14.77 17.95 4.23
CA ALA A 335 14.99 17.92 5.67
C ALA A 335 13.66 17.81 6.44
N ALA A 336 12.65 18.56 6.01
CA ALA A 336 11.29 18.50 6.55
C ALA A 336 10.72 17.08 6.40
N ALA A 337 10.75 16.50 5.20
CA ALA A 337 10.22 15.15 4.96
C ALA A 337 10.84 14.10 5.89
N ARG A 338 12.18 14.14 6.04
CA ARG A 338 12.90 13.24 6.95
C ARG A 338 12.49 13.47 8.41
N ALA A 339 12.44 14.72 8.87
CA ALA A 339 12.08 15.05 10.24
C ALA A 339 10.65 14.59 10.56
N ILE A 340 9.70 14.85 9.67
CA ILE A 340 8.29 14.48 9.85
C ILE A 340 8.11 12.98 10.04
N LEU A 341 8.72 12.18 9.16
CA LEU A 341 8.62 10.72 9.24
C LEU A 341 9.34 10.11 10.44
N THR A 342 10.40 10.75 10.95
CA THR A 342 11.24 10.16 12.01
C THR A 342 10.91 10.69 13.41
N LYS A 343 10.24 11.83 13.53
CA LYS A 343 10.02 12.53 14.80
C LYS A 343 8.55 12.84 15.09
N ASN A 344 7.74 13.10 14.06
CA ASN A 344 6.42 13.70 14.27
C ASN A 344 5.28 12.70 14.20
N LEU A 345 5.24 11.82 13.20
CA LEU A 345 4.06 11.01 12.91
C LEU A 345 4.16 9.59 13.46
N TYR A 346 3.14 9.18 14.19
CA TYR A 346 2.98 7.84 14.76
C TYR A 346 1.59 7.29 14.42
N GLY A 347 1.51 5.98 14.16
CA GLY A 347 0.25 5.31 13.84
C GLY A 347 0.17 3.93 14.47
N LEU A 348 -1.02 3.54 14.87
CA LEU A 348 -1.34 2.17 15.31
C LEU A 348 -2.60 1.73 14.59
N ASP A 349 -2.64 0.49 14.11
CA ASP A 349 -3.87 -0.16 13.67
C ASP A 349 -3.87 -1.62 14.14
N ILE A 350 -5.06 -2.20 14.23
CA ILE A 350 -5.23 -3.62 14.50
C ILE A 350 -5.09 -4.47 13.23
N ASP A 351 -5.32 -3.86 12.05
CA ASP A 351 -5.11 -4.49 10.75
C ASP A 351 -3.75 -4.07 10.19
N ASP A 352 -2.79 -4.99 10.25
CA ASP A 352 -1.44 -4.79 9.70
C ASP A 352 -1.48 -4.29 8.24
N ARG A 353 -2.44 -4.76 7.43
CA ARG A 353 -2.56 -4.39 6.02
C ARG A 353 -2.98 -2.93 5.85
N ALA A 354 -3.78 -2.41 6.78
CA ALA A 354 -4.16 -1.00 6.80
C ALA A 354 -2.93 -0.15 7.16
N ALA A 355 -2.22 -0.53 8.23
CA ALA A 355 -0.99 0.13 8.66
C ALA A 355 0.10 0.13 7.57
N GLN A 356 0.23 -0.95 6.80
CA GLN A 356 1.10 -1.00 5.62
C GLN A 356 0.74 0.06 4.59
N MET A 357 -0.54 0.24 4.27
CA MET A 357 -0.96 1.26 3.31
C MET A 357 -0.78 2.68 3.84
N ALA A 358 -0.98 2.90 5.15
CA ALA A 358 -0.65 4.17 5.79
C ALA A 358 0.85 4.49 5.69
N GLY A 359 1.72 3.51 5.98
CA GLY A 359 3.17 3.63 5.83
C GLY A 359 3.59 3.94 4.39
N PHE A 360 3.00 3.24 3.42
CA PHE A 360 3.22 3.52 2.00
C PHE A 360 2.79 4.94 1.63
N ALA A 361 1.59 5.37 2.03
CA ALA A 361 1.08 6.70 1.72
C ALA A 361 1.97 7.82 2.27
N LEU A 362 2.45 7.67 3.50
CA LEU A 362 3.39 8.62 4.12
C LEU A 362 4.74 8.66 3.42
N LEU A 363 5.29 7.51 3.03
CA LEU A 363 6.53 7.46 2.24
C LEU A 363 6.37 8.13 0.87
N MET A 364 5.22 7.95 0.21
CA MET A 364 4.94 8.59 -1.07
C MET A 364 4.78 10.11 -0.93
N LYS A 365 4.05 10.60 0.09
CA LYS A 365 3.98 12.03 0.41
C LYS A 365 5.37 12.62 0.68
N ALA A 366 6.20 11.90 1.43
CA ALA A 366 7.57 12.32 1.73
C ALA A 366 8.46 12.38 0.49
N ARG A 367 8.37 11.36 -0.38
CA ARG A 367 9.11 11.32 -1.64
C ARG A 367 8.71 12.46 -2.57
N ALA A 368 7.42 12.68 -2.78
CA ALA A 368 6.93 13.76 -3.64
C ALA A 368 7.41 15.14 -3.12
N ALA A 369 7.27 15.37 -1.81
CA ALA A 369 7.71 16.61 -1.17
C ALA A 369 9.23 16.84 -1.27
N ALA A 370 10.05 15.78 -1.22
CA ALA A 370 11.50 15.87 -1.27
C ALA A 370 12.05 16.06 -2.69
N CYS A 371 11.38 15.51 -3.71
CA CYS A 371 11.80 15.61 -5.10
C CYS A 371 11.36 16.92 -5.79
N GLY A 372 10.50 17.72 -5.14
CA GLY A 372 10.04 19.01 -5.68
C GLY A 372 9.18 18.87 -6.94
N VAL A 373 8.55 17.71 -7.13
CA VAL A 373 7.62 17.40 -8.23
C VAL A 373 6.20 17.74 -7.83
#